data_AF-A0A0B0CZ78-F1
#
_entry.id   AF-A0A0B0CZ78-F1
#
_cell.length_a   1.000
_cell.length_b   1.000
_cell.length_c   1.000
_cell.angle_alpha   90.00
_cell.angle_beta   90.00
_cell.angle_gamma   90.00
#
_symmetry.space_group_name_H-M   'P 1'
#
loop_
_entity.id
_entity.type
_entity.pdbx_description
1 polymer ?
#
loop_
_entity_poly.entity_id
_entity_poly.type
_entity_poly.pdbx_seq_one_letter_code
_entity_poly.pdbx_strand_id
1 'polypeptide(L)'
;MDLKDRLITHGYDHIDILIIDDEANQTTVADITLHKVSDLEYKLYLDPETINYHLDEEDPYFVAEQRDDDGGSKRIKGFVLEW
;
A
#
# COMPACT_ATOMS: atom_id res chain seq x y z
N MET A 1 -14.34 0.12 -3.32
CA MET A 1 -13.27 0.62 -4.21
C MET A 1 -12.00 0.41 -3.46
N ASP A 2 -11.28 -0.60 -3.93
CA ASP A 2 -10.09 -1.15 -3.30
C ASP A 2 -8.89 -0.28 -3.69
N LEU A 3 -7.75 -0.41 -3.01
CA LEU A 3 -6.55 0.43 -3.20
C LEU A 3 -6.17 0.51 -4.68
N LYS A 4 -6.20 -0.63 -5.37
CA LYS A 4 -5.93 -0.74 -6.81
C LYS A 4 -6.83 0.17 -7.65
N ASP A 5 -8.15 0.11 -7.48
CA ASP A 5 -9.09 0.90 -8.29
C ASP A 5 -8.93 2.40 -8.05
N ARG A 6 -8.65 2.78 -6.79
CA ARG A 6 -8.36 4.17 -6.44
C ARG A 6 -7.11 4.67 -7.14
N LEU A 7 -6.03 3.88 -7.10
CA LEU A 7 -4.77 4.26 -7.75
C LEU A 7 -4.92 4.37 -9.28
N ILE A 8 -5.60 3.41 -9.92
CA ILE A 8 -5.89 3.49 -11.37
C ILE A 8 -6.72 4.74 -11.69
N THR A 9 -7.67 5.11 -10.84
CA THR A 9 -8.49 6.32 -11.03
C THR A 9 -7.67 7.61 -10.94
N HIS A 10 -6.60 7.62 -10.13
CA HIS A 10 -5.65 8.73 -10.02
C HIS A 10 -4.62 8.75 -11.17
N GLY A 11 -4.61 7.76 -12.05
CA GLY A 11 -3.74 7.70 -13.23
C GLY A 11 -2.52 6.78 -13.09
N TYR A 12 -2.36 6.10 -11.96
CA TYR A 12 -1.26 5.17 -11.74
C TYR A 12 -1.44 3.88 -12.56
N ASP A 13 -0.36 3.37 -13.15
CA ASP A 13 -0.33 2.07 -13.87
C ASP A 13 0.76 1.15 -13.27
N HIS A 14 1.99 1.67 -13.19
CA HIS A 14 3.14 1.04 -12.54
C HIS A 14 3.56 1.86 -11.32
N ILE A 15 3.66 1.21 -10.17
CA ILE A 15 4.04 1.87 -8.92
C ILE A 15 5.04 1.03 -8.13
N ASP A 16 5.78 1.72 -7.28
CA ASP A 16 6.49 1.14 -6.15
C ASP A 16 5.80 1.58 -4.86
N ILE A 17 5.82 0.74 -3.83
CA ILE A 17 5.27 1.08 -2.53
C ILE A 17 6.37 1.01 -1.48
N LEU A 18 6.72 2.16 -0.90
CA LEU A 18 7.62 2.24 0.24
C LEU A 18 6.81 2.10 1.53
N ILE A 19 7.02 0.99 2.24
CA ILE A 19 6.36 0.68 3.51
C ILE A 19 7.29 1.04 4.66
N ILE A 20 6.77 1.80 5.62
CA ILE A 20 7.45 2.15 6.87
C ILE A 20 6.57 1.67 8.04
N ASP A 21 7.13 0.84 8.92
CA ASP A 21 6.45 0.40 10.14
C ASP A 21 6.72 1.31 11.36
N ASP A 22 6.04 1.05 12.48
CA ASP A 22 6.21 1.80 13.74
C ASP A 22 7.63 1.74 14.32
N GLU A 23 8.40 0.71 13.98
CA GLU A 23 9.80 0.57 14.39
C GLU A 23 10.76 1.30 13.44
N ALA A 24 10.22 2.05 12.47
CA ALA A 24 10.93 2.75 11.41
C ALA A 24 11.71 1.82 10.47
N ASN A 25 11.36 0.53 10.41
CA ASN A 25 11.88 -0.34 9.38
C ASN A 25 11.25 0.04 8.04
N GLN A 26 12.07 0.05 7.00
CA GLN A 26 11.65 0.41 5.65
C GLN A 26 11.72 -0.83 4.76
N THR A 27 10.64 -1.09 4.04
CA THR A 27 10.54 -2.16 3.05
C THR A 27 9.93 -1.61 1.79
N THR A 28 10.56 -1.84 0.64
CA THR A 28 10.01 -1.42 -0.65
C THR A 28 9.43 -2.61 -1.39
N VAL A 29 8.18 -2.50 -1.79
CA VAL A 29 7.53 -3.44 -2.71
C VAL A 29 7.52 -2.78 -4.08
N ALA A 30 8.49 -3.15 -4.91
CA ALA A 30 8.69 -2.55 -6.22
C ALA A 30 7.97 -3.30 -7.35
N ASP A 31 7.89 -2.65 -8.52
CA ASP A 31 7.40 -3.17 -9.80
C ASP A 31 5.97 -3.72 -9.72
N ILE A 32 5.08 -2.92 -9.12
CA ILE A 32 3.67 -3.26 -9.00
C ILE A 32 2.94 -2.72 -10.22
N THR A 33 2.65 -3.60 -11.19
CA THR A 33 1.69 -3.30 -12.25
C THR A 33 0.27 -3.45 -11.72
N LEU A 34 -0.45 -2.35 -11.54
CA LEU A 34 -1.81 -2.32 -10.98
C LEU A 34 -2.79 -3.17 -11.82
N HIS A 35 -2.64 -3.18 -13.14
CA HIS A 35 -3.47 -4.00 -14.03
C HIS A 35 -3.21 -5.52 -13.93
N LYS A 36 -2.06 -5.94 -13.40
CA LYS A 36 -1.71 -7.37 -13.24
C LYS A 36 -1.96 -7.87 -11.81
N VAL A 37 -2.08 -6.95 -10.85
CA VAL A 37 -2.42 -7.29 -9.46
C VAL A 37 -3.93 -7.47 -9.35
N SER A 38 -4.34 -8.63 -8.83
CA SER A 38 -5.76 -8.90 -8.57
C SER A 38 -6.24 -8.12 -7.34
N ASP A 39 -5.48 -8.22 -6.25
CA ASP A 39 -5.77 -7.63 -4.95
C ASP A 39 -4.45 -7.17 -4.30
N LEU A 40 -4.33 -5.88 -4.03
CA LEU A 40 -3.08 -5.26 -3.58
C LEU A 40 -2.95 -5.38 -2.06
N GLU A 41 -4.07 -5.25 -1.36
CA GLU A 41 -4.24 -5.45 0.07
C GLU A 41 -3.76 -6.84 0.48
N TYR A 42 -4.21 -7.87 -0.24
CA TYR A 42 -3.77 -9.24 0.00
C TYR A 42 -2.27 -9.43 -0.25
N LYS A 43 -1.74 -8.86 -1.36
CA LYS A 43 -0.30 -8.93 -1.68
C LYS A 43 0.57 -8.30 -0.60
N LEU A 44 0.06 -7.27 0.07
CA LEU A 44 0.73 -6.52 1.11
C LEU A 44 0.37 -6.98 2.53
N TYR A 45 -0.43 -8.05 2.66
CA TYR A 45 -0.94 -8.57 3.94
C TYR A 45 -1.65 -7.51 4.79
N LEU A 46 -2.33 -6.57 4.14
CA LEU A 46 -3.05 -5.49 4.80
C LEU A 46 -4.44 -5.94 5.21
N ASP A 47 -4.91 -5.43 6.34
CA ASP A 47 -6.31 -5.55 6.72
C ASP A 47 -7.14 -4.48 6.00
N PRO A 48 -8.00 -4.86 5.03
CA PRO A 48 -8.72 -3.92 4.17
C PRO A 48 -9.66 -3.00 4.95
N GLU A 49 -10.13 -3.40 6.13
CA GLU A 49 -11.02 -2.59 6.97
C GLU A 49 -10.28 -1.45 7.68
N THR A 50 -8.94 -1.51 7.72
CA THR A 50 -8.09 -0.56 8.44
C THR A 50 -7.41 0.47 7.54
N ILE A 51 -7.55 0.32 6.22
CA ILE A 51 -6.81 1.14 5.25
C ILE A 51 -7.41 2.54 5.17
N ASN A 52 -6.57 3.53 5.46
CA ASN A 52 -6.86 4.94 5.31
C ASN A 52 -6.00 5.51 4.18
N TYR A 53 -6.65 6.08 3.18
CA TYR A 53 -6.01 6.57 1.95
C TYR A 53 -5.82 8.08 1.98
N HIS A 54 -4.65 8.54 1.56
CA HIS A 54 -4.27 9.94 1.42
C HIS A 54 -3.64 10.15 0.03
N LEU A 55 -4.46 10.04 -1.03
CA LEU A 55 -4.00 10.08 -2.43
C LEU A 55 -4.00 11.50 -3.04
N ASP A 56 -4.56 12.48 -2.34
CA ASP A 56 -4.65 13.88 -2.78
C ASP A 56 -3.45 14.74 -2.30
N GLU A 57 -2.48 14.13 -1.61
CA GLU A 57 -1.29 14.79 -1.08
C GLU A 57 -0.17 14.86 -2.15
N GLU A 58 0.82 15.74 -1.94
CA GLU A 58 2.00 15.85 -2.83
C GLU A 58 2.76 14.51 -2.93
N ASP A 59 2.86 13.81 -1.80
CA ASP A 59 3.34 12.43 -1.72
C ASP A 59 2.17 11.52 -1.31
N PRO A 60 1.56 10.78 -2.24
CA PRO A 60 0.39 9.95 -1.94
C PRO A 60 0.77 8.77 -1.05
N TYR A 61 -0.03 8.51 -0.02
CA TYR A 61 0.22 7.41 0.91
C TYR A 61 -1.06 6.77 1.44
N PHE A 62 -0.90 5.63 2.09
CA PHE A 62 -1.94 4.97 2.87
C PHE A 62 -1.39 4.53 4.23
N VAL A 63 -2.28 4.39 5.21
CA VAL A 63 -1.98 3.85 6.53
C VAL A 63 -2.89 2.66 6.77
N ALA A 64 -2.33 1.53 7.20
CA ALA A 64 -3.08 0.30 7.39
C ALA A 64 -2.46 -0.56 8.49
N GLU A 65 -3.20 -1.55 8.98
CA GLU A 65 -2.64 -2.64 9.76
C GLU A 65 -2.18 -3.76 8.81
N GLN A 66 -0.93 -4.17 8.94
CA GLN A 66 -0.34 -5.31 8.25
C GLN A 66 -0.28 -6.49 9.23
N ARG A 67 -0.74 -7.65 8.77
CA ARG A 67 -0.58 -8.91 9.51
C ARG A 67 0.80 -9.48 9.21
N ASP A 68 1.54 -9.77 10.27
CA ASP A 68 2.82 -10.47 10.20
C ASP A 68 2.59 -12.00 10.18
N ASP A 69 3.57 -12.76 9.72
CA ASP A 69 3.51 -14.23 9.64
C ASP A 69 3.32 -14.88 11.03
N ASP A 70 3.75 -14.20 12.10
CA ASP A 70 3.59 -14.63 13.50
C ASP A 70 2.16 -14.38 14.05
N GLY A 71 1.24 -13.84 13.23
CA GLY A 71 -0.14 -13.54 13.62
C GLY A 71 -0.30 -12.24 14.42
N GLY A 72 0.77 -11.46 14.55
CA GLY A 72 0.73 -10.09 15.06
C GLY A 72 0.19 -9.11 14.01
N SER A 73 -0.39 -8.00 14.47
CA SER A 73 -0.80 -6.87 13.63
C SER A 73 0.07 -5.66 13.96
N LYS A 74 0.70 -5.06 12.94
CA LYS A 74 1.49 -3.83 13.07
C LYS A 74 0.91 -2.74 12.18
N ARG A 75 0.99 -1.49 12.62
CA ARG A 75 0.58 -0.36 11.77
C ARG A 75 1.74 0.00 10.85
N ILE A 76 1.40 0.25 9.59
CA ILE A 76 2.34 0.62 8.55
C ILE A 76 1.85 1.85 7.80
N LYS A 77 2.80 2.62 7.26
CA LYS A 77 2.57 3.71 6.32
C LYS A 77 3.19 3.33 4.98
N GLY A 78 2.36 3.16 3.96
CA GLY A 78 2.78 2.87 2.59
C GLY A 78 2.72 4.12 1.71
N PHE A 79 3.87 4.58 1.23
CA PHE A 79 3.95 5.67 0.24
C PHE A 79 3.90 5.08 -1.15
N VAL A 80 3.08 5.68 -2.00
CA VAL A 80 2.91 5.30 -3.40
C VAL A 80 3.86 6.15 -4.23
N LEU A 81 4.83 5.49 -4.85
CA LEU A 81 5.82 6.11 -5.71
C LEU A 81 5.51 5.70 -7.15
N GLU A 82 5.27 6.67 -8.02
CA GLU A 82 5.06 6.40 -9.46
C GLU A 82 6.40 6.33 -10.19
N TRP A 83 6.46 5.44 -11.17
CA TRP A 83 7.62 5.25 -12.04
C TRP A 83 7.24 5.33 -13.52
#